data_AF-D0NPX5-F1
#
_entry.id   AF-D0NPX5-F1
#
_cell.length_a   1.000
_cell.length_b   1.000
_cell.length_c   1.000
_cell.angle_alpha   90.00
_cell.angle_beta   90.00
_cell.angle_gamma   90.00
#
_symmetry.space_group_name_H-M   'P 1'
#
loop_
_entity.id
_entity.type
_entity.pdbx_description
1 polymer ?
#
loop_
_entity_poly.entity_id
_entity_poly.type
_entity_poly.pdbx_seq_one_letter_code
_entity_poly.pdbx_strand_id
1 'polypeptide(L)'
;MKCFSLLTAVAFALTQSVVDGALSVTSTEPTRSNNGPFLEKVWIIEGDAGDMLDDLKVQVAGNVFVDYDASLAADGNVAARVIMRSSSPDMVGLVDVVVHEADGNGIRIHYKNTNARVVGEVVTQIIVSDRNALSSVSATHSDSVVLGDGVVVKDDPSTSLELDTSGDAAIYVGSLTQDQVVLKSLSIASSGDGYVQFLASSIQADAITVSLSGDSKAVVAATDHITVDSMVSAISGDGKIFVETANLQAQKLSATLSGDGKVSYSSSGSCVDQTIHLSGDASVYAGSIVCKNSMVATSGDGKAIVQTTDTLTSVGGGSVKYVNAAPHRIVSSSIFRKHSNVKPAKYNKFKTRRPSTPPTRAPTELTVVVKAAWFGDAPHVSVYSGIGNSIFIDGTGFAVANIPAYQRGVGFFGYAPLA
;
A
#
# COMPACT_ATOMS: atom_id res chain seq x y z
N MET A 1 -60.02 -45.50 -25.30
CA MET A 1 -59.04 -44.95 -26.25
C MET A 1 -58.37 -43.76 -25.56
N LYS A 2 -57.18 -43.96 -24.96
CA LYS A 2 -55.87 -43.44 -25.43
C LYS A 2 -55.90 -41.92 -25.69
N CYS A 3 -55.27 -41.09 -24.86
CA CYS A 3 -53.85 -40.72 -24.93
C CYS A 3 -53.45 -39.74 -23.81
N PHE A 4 -52.26 -39.94 -23.26
CA PHE A 4 -51.50 -39.01 -22.41
C PHE A 4 -50.95 -37.84 -23.24
N SER A 5 -50.77 -36.66 -22.63
CA SER A 5 -49.59 -35.82 -22.89
C SER A 5 -49.29 -34.90 -21.71
N LEU A 6 -48.06 -35.08 -21.20
CA LEU A 6 -47.30 -34.30 -20.23
C LEU A 6 -46.73 -33.00 -20.85
N LEU A 7 -46.01 -32.21 -20.03
CA LEU A 7 -44.92 -31.23 -20.36
C LEU A 7 -45.38 -29.78 -20.71
N THR A 8 -44.76 -28.68 -20.26
CA THR A 8 -43.60 -28.38 -19.37
C THR A 8 -43.69 -26.90 -18.98
N ALA A 9 -43.22 -26.53 -17.78
CA ALA A 9 -42.95 -25.14 -17.43
C ALA A 9 -41.64 -24.68 -18.11
N VAL A 10 -41.71 -23.57 -18.85
CA VAL A 10 -40.53 -22.90 -19.43
C VAL A 10 -40.01 -21.91 -18.39
N ALA A 11 -38.89 -22.24 -17.75
CA ALA A 11 -38.10 -21.28 -16.99
C ALA A 11 -37.17 -20.55 -17.97
N PHE A 12 -37.35 -19.25 -18.12
CA PHE A 12 -36.40 -18.39 -18.83
C PHE A 12 -35.16 -18.20 -17.95
N ALA A 13 -34.08 -18.90 -18.29
CA ALA A 13 -32.74 -18.52 -17.86
C ALA A 13 -32.33 -17.29 -18.69
N LEU A 14 -32.19 -16.14 -18.03
CA LEU A 14 -31.53 -14.98 -18.60
C LEU A 14 -30.03 -15.26 -18.65
N THR A 15 -29.57 -15.81 -19.77
CA THR A 15 -28.16 -15.86 -20.12
C THR A 15 -27.72 -14.44 -20.50
N GLN A 16 -26.96 -13.78 -19.63
CA GLN A 16 -26.21 -12.59 -20.01
C GLN A 16 -24.98 -13.03 -20.81
N SER A 17 -24.75 -12.32 -21.91
CA SER A 17 -23.73 -12.59 -22.91
C SER A 17 -22.36 -12.08 -22.47
N VAL A 18 -21.42 -13.03 -22.36
CA VAL A 18 -19.99 -13.01 -22.72
C VAL A 18 -19.32 -11.63 -22.85
N VAL A 19 -18.49 -11.32 -21.87
CA VAL A 19 -17.21 -10.62 -22.07
C VAL A 19 -16.13 -11.65 -21.75
N ASP A 20 -15.16 -11.80 -22.65
CA ASP A 20 -14.12 -12.85 -22.67
C ASP A 20 -13.08 -12.55 -21.59
N GLY A 21 -12.92 -13.48 -20.63
CA GLY A 21 -12.06 -13.39 -19.44
C GLY A 21 -12.79 -13.71 -18.13
N ALA A 22 -13.49 -14.84 -18.06
CA ALA A 22 -14.43 -15.12 -16.97
C ALA A 22 -13.76 -15.92 -15.85
N LEU A 23 -12.92 -15.24 -15.04
CA LEU A 23 -12.55 -15.81 -13.75
C LEU A 23 -13.84 -16.18 -12.99
N SER A 24 -13.82 -17.30 -12.29
CA SER A 24 -14.92 -17.77 -11.46
C SER A 24 -14.42 -18.20 -10.10
N VAL A 25 -15.24 -17.99 -9.07
CA VAL A 25 -14.88 -18.32 -7.69
C VAL A 25 -15.82 -19.40 -7.18
N THR A 26 -15.25 -20.50 -6.71
CA THR A 26 -15.95 -21.51 -5.93
C THR A 26 -15.38 -21.55 -4.51
N SER A 27 -16.17 -21.98 -3.53
CA SER A 27 -15.71 -22.05 -2.13
C SER A 27 -16.13 -23.35 -1.47
N THR A 28 -15.29 -23.85 -0.57
CA THR A 28 -15.63 -24.98 0.29
C THR A 28 -16.39 -24.51 1.53
N GLU A 29 -17.16 -25.41 2.14
CA GLU A 29 -17.64 -25.19 3.51
C GLU A 29 -16.44 -25.15 4.48
N PRO A 30 -16.52 -24.38 5.59
CA PRO A 30 -15.47 -24.37 6.60
C PRO A 30 -15.28 -25.77 7.21
N THR A 31 -14.07 -26.30 7.13
CA THR A 31 -13.72 -27.60 7.71
C THR A 31 -12.69 -27.42 8.82
N ARG A 32 -12.64 -28.33 9.81
CA ARG A 32 -11.53 -28.30 10.78
C ARG A 32 -10.24 -28.67 10.07
N SER A 33 -9.19 -27.89 10.29
CA SER A 33 -7.86 -28.21 9.83
C SER A 33 -7.43 -29.56 10.41
N ASN A 34 -6.87 -30.43 9.55
CA ASN A 34 -6.52 -31.81 9.89
C ASN A 34 -5.58 -31.94 11.10
N ASN A 35 -4.89 -30.86 11.49
CA ASN A 35 -3.87 -30.85 12.54
C ASN A 35 -4.00 -29.71 13.59
N GLY A 36 -5.18 -29.07 13.78
CA GLY A 36 -5.28 -27.97 14.75
C GLY A 36 -6.68 -27.50 15.14
N PRO A 37 -6.78 -26.54 16.09
CA PRO A 37 -8.06 -25.97 16.55
C PRO A 37 -8.70 -25.00 15.53
N PHE A 38 -8.06 -24.78 14.38
CA PHE A 38 -8.48 -23.82 13.38
C PHE A 38 -9.47 -24.44 12.38
N LEU A 39 -10.45 -23.64 12.00
CA LEU A 39 -11.27 -23.86 10.82
C LEU A 39 -10.52 -23.32 9.60
N GLU A 40 -10.66 -24.02 8.49
CA GLU A 40 -10.10 -23.67 7.19
C GLU A 40 -11.24 -23.54 6.19
N LYS A 41 -11.27 -22.42 5.47
CA LYS A 41 -12.11 -22.21 4.31
C LYS A 41 -11.24 -21.89 3.11
N VAL A 42 -11.55 -22.56 2.00
CA VAL A 42 -10.80 -22.45 0.76
C VAL A 42 -11.73 -21.88 -0.31
N TRP A 43 -11.23 -20.88 -1.04
CA TRP A 43 -11.80 -20.42 -2.29
C TRP A 43 -10.87 -20.80 -3.43
N ILE A 44 -11.43 -21.34 -4.50
CA ILE A 44 -10.71 -21.74 -5.71
C ILE A 44 -11.16 -20.77 -6.80
N ILE A 45 -10.16 -20.13 -7.42
CA ILE A 45 -10.35 -19.20 -8.52
C ILE A 45 -9.96 -19.95 -9.78
N GLU A 46 -10.93 -20.16 -10.67
CA GLU A 46 -10.74 -20.84 -11.94
C GLU A 46 -10.83 -19.81 -13.07
N GLY A 47 -10.01 -19.95 -14.11
CA GLY A 47 -10.01 -19.10 -15.30
C GLY A 47 -9.96 -19.92 -16.57
N ASP A 48 -10.39 -19.37 -17.70
CA ASP A 48 -10.21 -20.05 -18.98
C ASP A 48 -8.74 -20.04 -19.42
N ALA A 49 -8.43 -20.79 -20.47
CA ALA A 49 -7.05 -20.89 -20.96
C ALA A 49 -6.55 -19.52 -21.46
N GLY A 50 -5.62 -18.92 -20.71
CA GLY A 50 -5.07 -17.59 -20.98
C GLY A 50 -5.55 -16.50 -20.02
N ASP A 51 -6.51 -16.79 -19.15
CA ASP A 51 -6.94 -15.88 -18.10
C ASP A 51 -5.90 -15.88 -16.97
N MET A 52 -5.13 -14.79 -16.89
CA MET A 52 -4.13 -14.59 -15.84
C MET A 52 -4.70 -13.70 -14.74
N LEU A 53 -4.49 -14.07 -13.48
CA LEU A 53 -4.79 -13.19 -12.34
C LEU A 53 -3.73 -12.09 -12.24
N ASP A 54 -4.09 -10.85 -12.51
CA ASP A 54 -3.16 -9.70 -12.52
C ASP A 54 -3.49 -8.62 -11.48
N ASP A 55 -4.72 -8.60 -10.94
CA ASP A 55 -5.16 -7.67 -9.88
C ASP A 55 -5.57 -8.40 -8.60
N LEU A 56 -5.08 -7.91 -7.45
CA LEU A 56 -5.40 -8.45 -6.14
C LEU A 56 -5.82 -7.35 -5.17
N LYS A 57 -7.06 -7.41 -4.68
CA LYS A 57 -7.61 -6.50 -3.67
C LYS A 57 -7.82 -7.22 -2.34
N VAL A 58 -6.99 -6.89 -1.35
CA VAL A 58 -7.06 -7.46 -0.01
C VAL A 58 -7.75 -6.47 0.93
N GLN A 59 -8.99 -6.75 1.30
CA GLN A 59 -9.83 -5.90 2.16
C GLN A 59 -10.25 -6.63 3.45
N VAL A 60 -9.33 -7.44 3.98
CA VAL A 60 -9.52 -8.22 5.20
C VAL A 60 -8.38 -7.95 6.18
N ALA A 61 -8.69 -8.05 7.47
CA ALA A 61 -7.74 -7.82 8.54
C ALA A 61 -6.79 -9.00 8.76
N GLY A 62 -5.68 -8.73 9.46
CA GLY A 62 -4.64 -9.70 9.77
C GLY A 62 -3.53 -9.77 8.73
N ASN A 63 -2.64 -10.74 8.91
CA ASN A 63 -1.53 -10.98 8.01
C ASN A 63 -1.98 -11.85 6.83
N VAL A 64 -1.67 -11.38 5.62
CA VAL A 64 -1.95 -12.04 4.35
C VAL A 64 -0.64 -12.36 3.65
N PHE A 65 -0.48 -13.61 3.22
CA PHE A 65 0.70 -14.07 2.51
C PHE A 65 0.31 -14.49 1.11
N VAL A 66 0.95 -13.92 0.11
CA VAL A 66 0.76 -14.28 -1.29
C VAL A 66 1.99 -15.06 -1.74
N ASP A 67 1.78 -16.26 -2.23
CA ASP A 67 2.83 -17.18 -2.69
C ASP A 67 2.55 -17.60 -4.12
N TYR A 68 3.60 -17.89 -4.88
CA TYR A 68 3.48 -18.53 -6.19
C TYR A 68 3.69 -20.05 -6.04
N ASP A 69 2.85 -20.84 -6.71
CA ASP A 69 3.04 -22.28 -6.83
C ASP A 69 2.51 -22.80 -8.18
N ALA A 70 3.46 -23.22 -9.03
CA ALA A 70 3.19 -23.73 -10.38
C ALA A 70 2.31 -24.99 -10.40
N SER A 71 2.24 -25.74 -9.28
CA SER A 71 1.44 -26.96 -9.21
C SER A 71 -0.06 -26.69 -9.27
N LEU A 72 -0.53 -25.47 -8.93
CA LEU A 72 -1.94 -25.12 -9.05
C LEU A 72 -2.42 -25.16 -10.50
N ALA A 73 -1.61 -24.68 -11.45
CA ALA A 73 -1.94 -24.72 -12.87
C ALA A 73 -1.95 -26.17 -13.43
N ALA A 74 -1.29 -27.11 -12.75
CA ALA A 74 -1.31 -28.53 -13.14
C ALA A 74 -2.55 -29.27 -12.64
N ASP A 75 -3.18 -28.78 -11.56
CA ASP A 75 -4.38 -29.35 -10.93
C ASP A 75 -5.69 -28.91 -11.61
N GLY A 76 -5.60 -28.18 -12.72
CA GLY A 76 -6.73 -27.67 -13.50
C GLY A 76 -6.50 -26.24 -13.94
N ASN A 77 -7.55 -25.63 -14.50
CA ASN A 77 -7.60 -24.23 -14.90
C ASN A 77 -7.68 -23.29 -13.67
N VAL A 78 -6.90 -23.55 -12.62
CA VAL A 78 -6.94 -22.82 -11.35
C VAL A 78 -5.97 -21.65 -11.38
N ALA A 79 -6.49 -20.44 -11.52
CA ALA A 79 -5.70 -19.20 -11.50
C ALA A 79 -5.13 -18.91 -10.11
N ALA A 80 -5.91 -19.14 -9.05
CA ALA A 80 -5.46 -18.93 -7.68
C ALA A 80 -6.27 -19.75 -6.65
N ARG A 81 -5.72 -19.84 -5.42
CA ARG A 81 -6.40 -20.41 -4.26
C ARG A 81 -6.25 -19.49 -3.06
N VAL A 82 -7.37 -19.12 -2.43
CA VAL A 82 -7.37 -18.36 -1.17
C VAL A 82 -7.71 -19.31 -0.03
N ILE A 83 -6.89 -19.32 1.01
CA ILE A 83 -7.01 -20.18 2.19
C ILE A 83 -7.05 -19.29 3.41
N MET A 84 -8.21 -19.20 4.06
CA MET A 84 -8.36 -18.50 5.33
C MET A 84 -8.43 -19.51 6.46
N ARG A 85 -7.58 -19.33 7.47
CA ARG A 85 -7.59 -20.13 8.70
C ARG A 85 -8.02 -19.25 9.86
N SER A 86 -9.00 -19.70 10.63
CA SER A 86 -9.40 -18.98 11.84
C SER A 86 -9.89 -19.90 12.95
N SER A 87 -9.68 -19.49 14.20
CA SER A 87 -10.22 -20.18 15.37
C SER A 87 -11.73 -19.94 15.56
N SER A 88 -12.35 -19.06 14.76
CA SER A 88 -13.75 -18.66 14.87
C SER A 88 -14.56 -18.95 13.60
N PRO A 89 -15.66 -19.73 13.68
CA PRO A 89 -16.52 -19.98 12.52
C PRO A 89 -17.18 -18.70 11.99
N ASP A 90 -17.52 -17.77 12.88
CA ASP A 90 -18.15 -16.51 12.51
C ASP A 90 -17.17 -15.61 11.73
N MET A 91 -15.87 -15.64 12.09
CA MET A 91 -14.82 -14.93 11.36
C MET A 91 -14.68 -15.46 9.92
N VAL A 92 -14.66 -16.78 9.76
CA VAL A 92 -14.61 -17.42 8.44
C VAL A 92 -15.88 -17.14 7.63
N GLY A 93 -17.05 -17.15 8.28
CA GLY A 93 -18.33 -16.89 7.65
C GLY A 93 -18.53 -15.44 7.20
N LEU A 94 -17.77 -14.51 7.78
CA LEU A 94 -17.82 -13.07 7.50
C LEU A 94 -17.02 -12.66 6.26
N VAL A 95 -16.04 -13.46 5.85
CA VAL A 95 -15.20 -13.17 4.67
C VAL A 95 -15.82 -13.79 3.42
N ASP A 96 -15.66 -13.07 2.31
CA ASP A 96 -15.99 -13.54 0.98
C ASP A 96 -14.88 -13.21 -0.03
N VAL A 97 -14.88 -13.94 -1.14
CA VAL A 97 -13.96 -13.72 -2.26
C VAL A 97 -14.80 -13.62 -3.51
N VAL A 98 -14.61 -12.53 -4.26
CA VAL A 98 -15.34 -12.28 -5.50
C VAL A 98 -14.36 -11.91 -6.61
N VAL A 99 -14.75 -12.20 -7.85
CA VAL A 99 -14.04 -11.71 -9.03
C VAL A 99 -14.29 -10.23 -9.19
N HIS A 100 -13.27 -9.52 -9.65
CA HIS A 100 -13.29 -8.10 -9.89
C HIS A 100 -12.59 -7.78 -11.19
N GLU A 101 -13.29 -7.13 -12.11
CA GLU A 101 -12.80 -6.86 -13.47
C GLU A 101 -12.48 -5.37 -13.72
N ALA A 102 -12.57 -4.49 -12.71
CA ALA A 102 -12.51 -3.04 -13.02
C ALA A 102 -11.12 -2.55 -13.44
N ASP A 103 -10.06 -3.19 -12.94
CA ASP A 103 -8.67 -2.77 -13.17
C ASP A 103 -7.81 -3.86 -13.83
N GLY A 104 -8.41 -5.00 -14.19
CA GLY A 104 -7.72 -6.20 -14.69
C GLY A 104 -8.54 -7.45 -14.42
N ASN A 105 -7.96 -8.62 -14.66
CA ASN A 105 -8.54 -9.90 -14.25
C ASN A 105 -8.15 -10.15 -12.79
N GLY A 106 -9.02 -9.73 -11.87
CA GLY A 106 -8.67 -9.68 -10.46
C GLY A 106 -9.61 -10.43 -9.52
N ILE A 107 -9.16 -10.56 -8.29
CA ILE A 107 -10.01 -10.97 -7.17
C ILE A 107 -9.98 -9.96 -6.04
N ARG A 108 -11.11 -9.87 -5.34
CA ARG A 108 -11.27 -9.08 -4.14
C ARG A 108 -11.67 -9.97 -2.98
N ILE A 109 -10.87 -9.93 -1.93
CA ILE A 109 -11.10 -10.64 -0.67
C ILE A 109 -11.62 -9.59 0.31
N HIS A 110 -12.86 -9.70 0.76
CA HIS A 110 -13.51 -8.65 1.54
C HIS A 110 -14.44 -9.21 2.62
N TYR A 111 -14.89 -8.33 3.52
CA TYR A 111 -15.96 -8.66 4.44
C TYR A 111 -17.33 -8.52 3.78
N LYS A 112 -18.24 -9.44 4.08
CA LYS A 112 -19.64 -9.36 3.67
C LYS A 112 -20.29 -8.09 4.21
N ASN A 113 -21.18 -7.49 3.43
CA ASN A 113 -21.93 -6.31 3.83
C ASN A 113 -23.03 -6.65 4.86
N THR A 114 -22.62 -6.92 6.10
CA THR A 114 -23.51 -7.30 7.20
C THR A 114 -23.10 -6.62 8.51
N ASN A 115 -23.98 -6.63 9.49
CA ASN A 115 -23.64 -6.19 10.85
C ASN A 115 -23.09 -7.38 11.63
N ALA A 116 -21.83 -7.32 12.02
CA ALA A 116 -21.19 -8.38 12.79
C ALA A 116 -20.14 -7.82 13.75
N ARG A 117 -19.93 -8.53 14.86
CA ARG A 117 -18.77 -8.35 15.74
C ARG A 117 -18.23 -9.73 16.03
N VAL A 118 -17.06 -10.02 15.46
CA VAL A 118 -16.44 -11.34 15.53
C VAL A 118 -15.06 -11.24 16.18
N VAL A 119 -14.69 -12.26 16.93
CA VAL A 119 -13.37 -12.40 17.53
C VAL A 119 -12.80 -13.74 17.08
N GLY A 120 -11.53 -13.75 16.70
CA GLY A 120 -10.84 -14.98 16.34
C GLY A 120 -9.40 -14.72 15.94
N GLU A 121 -8.58 -15.74 16.06
CA GLU A 121 -7.26 -15.77 15.46
C GLU A 121 -7.41 -15.96 13.95
N VAL A 122 -6.68 -15.23 13.13
CA VAL A 122 -6.77 -15.31 11.66
C VAL A 122 -5.40 -15.28 10.99
N VAL A 123 -5.25 -16.04 9.91
CA VAL A 123 -4.21 -15.90 8.90
C VAL A 123 -4.79 -16.24 7.54
N THR A 124 -4.42 -15.47 6.53
CA THR A 124 -4.86 -15.69 5.14
C THR A 124 -3.64 -16.00 4.28
N GLN A 125 -3.76 -17.05 3.46
CA GLN A 125 -2.79 -17.39 2.45
C GLN A 125 -3.46 -17.34 1.08
N ILE A 126 -2.78 -16.76 0.11
CA ILE A 126 -3.21 -16.67 -1.28
C ILE A 126 -2.10 -17.34 -2.08
N ILE A 127 -2.47 -18.30 -2.92
CA ILE A 127 -1.52 -19.00 -3.78
C ILE A 127 -1.92 -18.71 -5.22
N VAL A 128 -1.03 -18.06 -5.97
CA VAL A 128 -1.21 -17.76 -7.39
C VAL A 128 -0.52 -18.80 -8.25
N SER A 129 -1.14 -19.17 -9.36
CA SER A 129 -0.64 -20.23 -10.25
C SER A 129 0.35 -19.71 -11.30
N ASP A 130 0.16 -18.49 -11.78
CA ASP A 130 1.01 -17.84 -12.77
C ASP A 130 2.16 -17.09 -12.11
N ARG A 131 3.36 -17.25 -12.68
CA ARG A 131 4.57 -16.63 -12.14
C ARG A 131 4.67 -15.19 -12.60
N ASN A 132 4.98 -14.29 -11.68
CA ASN A 132 5.19 -12.87 -11.90
C ASN A 132 3.97 -12.20 -12.57
N ALA A 133 2.76 -12.62 -12.18
CA ALA A 133 1.51 -12.25 -12.84
C ALA A 133 0.88 -10.98 -12.27
N LEU A 134 0.99 -10.75 -10.95
CA LEU A 134 0.33 -9.62 -10.31
C LEU A 134 0.98 -8.30 -10.73
N SER A 135 0.20 -7.46 -11.40
CA SER A 135 0.55 -6.11 -11.82
C SER A 135 -0.09 -5.05 -10.92
N SER A 136 -1.16 -5.39 -10.21
CA SER A 136 -1.82 -4.52 -9.23
C SER A 136 -2.08 -5.27 -7.92
N VAL A 137 -1.65 -4.68 -6.80
CA VAL A 137 -1.98 -5.18 -5.46
C VAL A 137 -2.43 -4.02 -4.58
N SER A 138 -3.65 -4.12 -4.05
CA SER A 138 -4.18 -3.16 -3.08
C SER A 138 -4.50 -3.81 -1.74
N ALA A 139 -4.23 -3.08 -0.66
CA ALA A 139 -4.51 -3.52 0.71
C ALA A 139 -5.27 -2.45 1.51
N THR A 140 -6.37 -2.87 2.11
CA THR A 140 -7.20 -2.08 3.02
C THR A 140 -7.53 -2.92 4.25
N HIS A 141 -7.46 -2.34 5.44
CA HIS A 141 -7.74 -3.01 6.73
C HIS A 141 -6.81 -4.17 7.13
N SER A 142 -5.98 -4.69 6.22
CA SER A 142 -4.97 -5.71 6.53
C SER A 142 -3.90 -5.16 7.48
N ASP A 143 -3.36 -6.01 8.35
CA ASP A 143 -2.19 -5.62 9.14
C ASP A 143 -0.96 -5.59 8.24
N SER A 144 -0.78 -6.65 7.44
CA SER A 144 0.32 -6.77 6.50
C SER A 144 -0.01 -7.72 5.36
N VAL A 145 0.37 -7.36 4.15
CA VAL A 145 0.35 -8.18 2.94
C VAL A 145 1.80 -8.43 2.54
N VAL A 146 2.21 -9.69 2.52
CA VAL A 146 3.56 -10.11 2.15
C VAL A 146 3.50 -10.81 0.80
N LEU A 147 4.12 -10.22 -0.20
CA LEU A 147 4.21 -10.77 -1.56
C LEU A 147 5.51 -11.58 -1.68
N GLY A 148 5.37 -12.89 -1.83
CA GLY A 148 6.48 -13.82 -1.98
C GLY A 148 7.21 -13.72 -3.33
N ASP A 149 8.27 -14.52 -3.48
CA ASP A 149 8.96 -14.62 -4.77
C ASP A 149 8.04 -15.22 -5.84
N GLY A 150 8.17 -14.73 -7.06
CA GLY A 150 7.40 -15.19 -8.20
C GLY A 150 5.96 -14.70 -8.25
N VAL A 151 5.55 -13.76 -7.39
CA VAL A 151 4.17 -13.27 -7.31
C VAL A 151 3.93 -12.05 -8.22
N VAL A 152 4.69 -10.97 -8.00
CA VAL A 152 4.53 -9.71 -8.74
C VAL A 152 5.32 -9.72 -10.04
N VAL A 153 4.83 -8.97 -11.03
CA VAL A 153 5.57 -8.70 -12.26
C VAL A 153 6.93 -8.07 -11.95
N LYS A 154 7.99 -8.61 -12.55
CA LYS A 154 9.38 -8.16 -12.31
C LYS A 154 10.31 -8.16 -13.51
N ASP A 155 9.97 -8.80 -14.62
CA ASP A 155 10.85 -8.93 -15.80
C ASP A 155 10.06 -8.68 -17.09
N ASP A 156 9.36 -7.54 -17.12
CA ASP A 156 8.60 -7.11 -18.29
C ASP A 156 8.66 -5.58 -18.42
N PRO A 157 9.48 -5.05 -19.35
CA PRO A 157 9.64 -3.61 -19.56
C PRO A 157 8.39 -2.94 -20.15
N SER A 158 7.36 -3.69 -20.53
CA SER A 158 6.10 -3.16 -21.05
C SER A 158 5.00 -3.02 -19.99
N THR A 159 5.18 -3.66 -18.84
CA THR A 159 4.17 -3.76 -17.79
C THR A 159 4.48 -2.85 -16.60
N SER A 160 3.41 -2.34 -15.99
CA SER A 160 3.45 -1.48 -14.81
C SER A 160 3.09 -2.29 -13.56
N LEU A 161 3.77 -2.03 -12.43
CA LEU A 161 3.43 -2.58 -11.12
C LEU A 161 2.83 -1.48 -10.23
N GLU A 162 1.65 -1.72 -9.68
CA GLU A 162 0.91 -0.82 -8.80
C GLU A 162 0.74 -1.45 -7.42
N LEU A 163 1.12 -0.70 -6.38
CA LEU A 163 1.05 -1.13 -4.98
C LEU A 163 0.35 -0.06 -4.16
N ASP A 164 -0.87 -0.36 -3.72
CA ASP A 164 -1.72 0.62 -3.05
C ASP A 164 -2.08 0.18 -1.63
N THR A 165 -1.95 1.09 -0.67
CA THR A 165 -2.45 0.86 0.69
C THR A 165 -3.35 1.97 1.21
N SER A 166 -4.28 1.60 2.08
CA SER A 166 -5.17 2.53 2.76
C SER A 166 -5.40 2.12 4.21
N GLY A 167 -5.54 3.13 5.07
CA GLY A 167 -5.59 2.94 6.53
C GLY A 167 -4.21 2.58 7.07
N ASP A 168 -4.13 1.51 7.85
CA ASP A 168 -2.90 1.13 8.57
C ASP A 168 -2.14 -0.02 7.88
N ALA A 169 -2.56 -0.39 6.67
CA ALA A 169 -2.06 -1.57 5.99
C ALA A 169 -0.61 -1.45 5.53
N ALA A 170 0.14 -2.56 5.68
CA ALA A 170 1.49 -2.68 5.20
C ALA A 170 1.60 -3.62 3.99
N ILE A 171 2.39 -3.27 2.96
CA ILE A 171 2.78 -4.17 1.86
C ILE A 171 4.30 -4.38 1.88
N TYR A 172 4.71 -5.64 1.78
CA TYR A 172 6.12 -6.05 1.67
C TYR A 172 6.36 -6.80 0.37
N VAL A 173 7.32 -6.33 -0.43
CA VAL A 173 7.66 -6.90 -1.74
C VAL A 173 9.16 -7.07 -1.90
N GLY A 174 9.56 -8.24 -2.38
CA GLY A 174 10.88 -8.51 -2.93
C GLY A 174 12.01 -8.65 -1.90
N SER A 175 13.22 -8.85 -2.43
CA SER A 175 14.44 -9.15 -1.69
C SER A 175 15.63 -8.37 -2.24
N LEU A 176 16.44 -7.81 -1.31
CA LEU A 176 17.64 -7.04 -1.66
C LEU A 176 18.73 -7.86 -2.36
N THR A 177 18.71 -9.19 -2.26
CA THR A 177 19.81 -10.05 -2.74
C THR A 177 19.45 -10.91 -3.93
N GLN A 178 18.17 -11.00 -4.30
CA GLN A 178 17.68 -12.00 -5.25
C GLN A 178 16.97 -11.38 -6.46
N ASP A 179 16.28 -10.26 -6.28
CA ASP A 179 15.37 -9.77 -7.31
C ASP A 179 16.01 -8.72 -8.21
N GLN A 180 16.01 -8.96 -9.52
CA GLN A 180 16.28 -7.94 -10.53
C GLN A 180 14.94 -7.54 -11.14
N VAL A 181 14.65 -6.25 -11.12
CA VAL A 181 13.35 -5.72 -11.53
C VAL A 181 13.52 -4.86 -12.77
N VAL A 182 12.86 -5.25 -13.86
CA VAL A 182 12.75 -4.50 -15.11
C VAL A 182 11.27 -4.31 -15.42
N LEU A 183 10.81 -3.06 -15.37
CA LEU A 183 9.40 -2.70 -15.53
C LEU A 183 9.24 -1.48 -16.42
N LYS A 184 8.04 -1.25 -16.95
CA LYS A 184 7.70 0.06 -17.51
C LYS A 184 7.61 1.10 -16.41
N SER A 185 6.83 0.82 -15.37
CA SER A 185 6.71 1.72 -14.22
C SER A 185 6.41 1.00 -12.92
N LEU A 186 6.85 1.57 -11.81
CA LEU A 186 6.47 1.19 -10.45
C LEU A 186 5.70 2.34 -9.81
N SER A 187 4.45 2.09 -9.45
CA SER A 187 3.58 3.03 -8.72
C SER A 187 3.36 2.52 -7.30
N ILE A 188 3.60 3.37 -6.32
CA ILE A 188 3.31 3.10 -4.91
C ILE A 188 2.41 4.22 -4.42
N ALA A 189 1.19 3.89 -4.01
CA ALA A 189 0.32 4.83 -3.30
C ALA A 189 0.02 4.34 -1.89
N SER A 190 -0.03 5.27 -0.94
CA SER A 190 -0.43 4.95 0.43
C SER A 190 -1.20 6.11 1.06
N SER A 191 -2.27 5.78 1.77
CA SER A 191 -3.14 6.73 2.46
C SER A 191 -3.41 6.30 3.89
N GLY A 192 -3.48 7.26 4.82
CA GLY A 192 -3.56 6.97 6.25
C GLY A 192 -2.16 6.78 6.84
N ASP A 193 -1.98 5.74 7.64
CA ASP A 193 -0.75 5.45 8.40
C ASP A 193 0.03 4.24 7.84
N GLY A 194 -0.39 3.76 6.66
CA GLY A 194 0.12 2.58 5.99
C GLY A 194 1.61 2.61 5.62
N TYR A 195 2.11 1.46 5.21
CA TYR A 195 3.52 1.25 4.92
C TYR A 195 3.72 0.43 3.65
N VAL A 196 4.54 0.90 2.71
CA VAL A 196 4.94 0.08 1.55
C VAL A 196 6.45 -0.07 1.51
N GLN A 197 6.92 -1.30 1.38
CA GLN A 197 8.33 -1.62 1.24
C GLN A 197 8.57 -2.44 -0.03
N PHE A 198 9.34 -1.88 -0.94
CA PHE A 198 9.77 -2.53 -2.18
C PHE A 198 11.29 -2.71 -2.17
N LEU A 199 11.73 -3.96 -2.22
CA LEU A 199 13.14 -4.34 -2.17
C LEU A 199 13.55 -5.09 -3.43
N ALA A 200 14.74 -4.79 -3.96
CA ALA A 200 15.36 -5.51 -5.05
C ALA A 200 16.89 -5.49 -4.93
N SER A 201 17.59 -6.31 -5.71
CA SER A 201 19.02 -6.11 -5.99
C SER A 201 19.24 -4.94 -6.94
N SER A 202 18.41 -4.81 -7.98
CA SER A 202 18.45 -3.71 -8.95
C SER A 202 17.06 -3.40 -9.48
N ILE A 203 16.82 -2.14 -9.84
CA ILE A 203 15.56 -1.67 -10.42
C ILE A 203 15.86 -0.87 -11.69
N GLN A 204 15.24 -1.27 -12.79
CA GLN A 204 15.22 -0.54 -14.05
C GLN A 204 13.75 -0.29 -14.42
N ALA A 205 13.36 0.99 -14.55
CA ALA A 205 12.02 1.33 -14.99
C ALA A 205 11.96 2.69 -15.69
N ASP A 206 11.02 2.92 -16.61
CA ASP A 206 10.85 4.25 -17.18
C ASP A 206 10.44 5.25 -16.09
N ALA A 207 9.54 4.83 -15.20
CA ALA A 207 9.06 5.68 -14.11
C ALA A 207 8.93 4.96 -12.76
N ILE A 208 9.32 5.64 -11.68
CA ILE A 208 8.95 5.27 -10.31
C ILE A 208 8.17 6.43 -9.70
N THR A 209 6.93 6.17 -9.28
CA THR A 209 6.06 7.15 -8.62
C THR A 209 5.71 6.67 -7.23
N VAL A 210 5.92 7.53 -6.23
CA VAL A 210 5.55 7.26 -4.84
C VAL A 210 4.66 8.40 -4.34
N SER A 211 3.41 8.10 -4.04
CA SER A 211 2.38 9.07 -3.66
C SER A 211 1.81 8.74 -2.28
N LEU A 212 2.13 9.59 -1.30
CA LEU A 212 1.73 9.39 0.10
C LEU A 212 0.73 10.45 0.53
N SER A 213 -0.28 10.03 1.30
CA SER A 213 -1.17 10.92 2.04
C SER A 213 -1.30 10.48 3.51
N GLY A 214 -1.50 11.43 4.41
CA GLY A 214 -1.48 11.17 5.86
C GLY A 214 -0.05 10.98 6.39
N ASP A 215 0.13 10.03 7.32
CA ASP A 215 1.41 9.74 7.99
C ASP A 215 2.10 8.48 7.44
N SER A 216 1.63 8.03 6.27
CA SER A 216 2.10 6.86 5.54
C SER A 216 3.60 6.90 5.21
N LYS A 217 4.17 5.72 4.96
CA LYS A 217 5.62 5.56 4.77
C LYS A 217 5.88 4.66 3.58
N ALA A 218 6.86 5.02 2.76
CA ALA A 218 7.34 4.18 1.66
C ALA A 218 8.86 4.02 1.70
N VAL A 219 9.32 2.81 1.40
CA VAL A 219 10.73 2.47 1.23
C VAL A 219 10.89 1.79 -0.14
N VAL A 220 11.72 2.39 -0.99
CA VAL A 220 12.17 1.78 -2.25
C VAL A 220 13.67 1.57 -2.13
N ALA A 221 14.11 0.32 -2.05
CA ALA A 221 15.51 0.00 -1.85
C ALA A 221 16.04 -1.02 -2.86
N ALA A 222 17.21 -0.73 -3.44
CA ALA A 222 17.91 -1.62 -4.36
C ALA A 222 19.39 -1.73 -3.99
N THR A 223 19.95 -2.92 -3.76
CA THR A 223 21.36 -3.02 -3.32
C THR A 223 22.37 -2.41 -4.30
N ASP A 224 22.21 -2.66 -5.60
CA ASP A 224 23.18 -2.31 -6.63
C ASP A 224 22.88 -0.96 -7.30
N HIS A 225 21.73 -0.84 -7.95
CA HIS A 225 21.37 0.38 -8.66
C HIS A 225 19.85 0.54 -8.87
N ILE A 226 19.45 1.79 -9.04
CA ILE A 226 18.13 2.18 -9.55
C ILE A 226 18.37 3.04 -10.80
N THR A 227 17.88 2.61 -11.96
CA THR A 227 17.96 3.37 -13.21
C THR A 227 16.56 3.69 -13.69
N VAL A 228 16.26 4.99 -13.82
CA VAL A 228 14.94 5.45 -14.25
C VAL A 228 15.00 6.64 -15.18
N ASP A 229 13.97 6.84 -16.01
CA ASP A 229 13.82 8.12 -16.70
C ASP A 229 13.23 9.16 -15.76
N SER A 230 12.22 8.80 -14.97
CA SER A 230 11.56 9.73 -14.06
C SER A 230 11.29 9.11 -12.69
N MET A 231 11.76 9.76 -11.63
CA MET A 231 11.36 9.45 -10.26
C MET A 231 10.52 10.58 -9.68
N VAL A 232 9.29 10.27 -9.28
CA VAL A 232 8.32 11.22 -8.72
C VAL A 232 8.01 10.83 -7.28
N SER A 233 8.13 11.78 -6.35
CA SER A 233 7.80 11.61 -4.95
C SER A 233 6.80 12.68 -4.53
N ALA A 234 5.58 12.28 -4.20
CA ALA A 234 4.50 13.16 -3.78
C ALA A 234 4.10 12.84 -2.32
N ILE A 235 3.98 13.85 -1.48
CA ILE A 235 3.49 13.70 -0.10
C ILE A 235 2.47 14.80 0.21
N SER A 236 1.31 14.40 0.73
CA SER A 236 0.30 15.29 1.32
C SER A 236 0.06 14.89 2.79
N GLY A 237 0.71 15.57 3.72
CA GLY A 237 0.72 15.22 5.16
C GLY A 237 2.15 15.05 5.69
N ASP A 238 2.33 14.15 6.67
CA ASP A 238 3.60 13.95 7.38
C ASP A 238 4.33 12.67 6.98
N GLY A 239 3.90 12.10 5.86
CA GLY A 239 4.45 10.88 5.28
C GLY A 239 5.95 10.95 4.99
N LYS A 240 6.55 9.77 4.83
CA LYS A 240 8.01 9.64 4.68
C LYS A 240 8.38 8.67 3.56
N ILE A 241 9.17 9.16 2.59
CA ILE A 241 9.70 8.37 1.49
C ILE A 241 11.21 8.21 1.67
N PHE A 242 11.69 6.98 1.58
CA PHE A 242 13.10 6.64 1.60
C PHE A 242 13.45 5.91 0.29
N VAL A 243 14.43 6.43 -0.43
CA VAL A 243 14.98 5.81 -1.64
C VAL A 243 16.44 5.48 -1.39
N GLU A 244 16.77 4.20 -1.42
CA GLU A 244 18.09 3.69 -1.03
C GLU A 244 18.67 2.74 -2.07
N THR A 245 19.83 3.08 -2.61
CA THR A 245 20.63 2.22 -3.47
C THR A 245 22.13 2.50 -3.40
N ALA A 246 23.01 1.70 -4.02
CA ALA A 246 24.40 2.11 -4.17
C ALA A 246 24.55 3.20 -5.26
N ASN A 247 23.71 3.16 -6.31
CA ASN A 247 23.76 4.12 -7.41
C ASN A 247 22.36 4.43 -7.99
N LEU A 248 21.89 5.67 -7.86
CA LEU A 248 20.65 6.14 -8.49
C LEU A 248 20.96 6.94 -9.77
N GLN A 249 20.46 6.50 -10.92
CA GLN A 249 20.53 7.22 -12.18
C GLN A 249 19.13 7.62 -12.63
N ALA A 250 18.89 8.91 -12.81
CA ALA A 250 17.60 9.44 -13.24
C ALA A 250 17.74 10.49 -14.34
N GLN A 251 16.87 10.54 -15.36
CA GLN A 251 16.80 11.75 -16.20
C GLN A 251 16.15 12.88 -15.40
N LYS A 252 15.03 12.59 -14.73
CA LYS A 252 14.24 13.56 -13.97
C LYS A 252 13.98 13.07 -12.55
N LEU A 253 14.21 13.96 -11.59
CA LEU A 253 13.89 13.74 -10.18
C LEU A 253 12.90 14.81 -9.71
N SER A 254 11.67 14.43 -9.38
CA SER A 254 10.61 15.35 -8.95
C SER A 254 10.14 15.02 -7.54
N ALA A 255 10.06 16.03 -6.68
CA ALA A 255 9.52 15.90 -5.33
C ALA A 255 8.50 17.02 -5.05
N THR A 256 7.25 16.67 -4.76
CA THR A 256 6.19 17.61 -4.39
C THR A 256 5.64 17.27 -3.02
N LEU A 257 5.87 18.13 -2.03
CA LEU A 257 5.47 17.88 -0.65
C LEU A 257 4.60 19.02 -0.16
N SER A 258 3.45 18.68 0.42
CA SER A 258 2.54 19.60 1.11
C SER A 258 2.29 19.10 2.53
N GLY A 259 2.68 19.86 3.56
CA GLY A 259 2.69 19.45 4.96
C GLY A 259 4.12 19.33 5.53
N ASP A 260 4.34 18.42 6.48
CA ASP A 260 5.64 18.27 7.18
C ASP A 260 6.38 16.96 6.79
N GLY A 261 5.93 16.37 5.68
CA GLY A 261 6.47 15.18 5.06
C GLY A 261 7.95 15.28 4.70
N LYS A 262 8.58 14.12 4.50
CA LYS A 262 10.03 14.04 4.26
C LYS A 262 10.36 13.04 3.15
N VAL A 263 11.18 13.48 2.20
CA VAL A 263 11.77 12.60 1.19
C VAL A 263 13.28 12.57 1.37
N SER A 264 13.86 11.37 1.35
CA SER A 264 15.30 11.16 1.46
C SER A 264 15.82 10.26 0.36
N TYR A 265 16.69 10.80 -0.48
CA TYR A 265 17.51 10.06 -1.44
C TYR A 265 18.90 9.94 -0.82
N SER A 266 19.16 8.85 -0.09
CA SER A 266 20.37 8.71 0.70
C SER A 266 21.62 8.37 -0.11
N SER A 267 21.42 7.98 -1.35
CA SER A 267 22.41 7.25 -2.16
C SER A 267 23.19 8.14 -3.08
N SER A 268 24.43 7.75 -3.39
CA SER A 268 25.16 8.37 -4.50
C SER A 268 24.39 8.15 -5.79
N GLY A 269 24.44 9.15 -6.67
CA GLY A 269 23.75 9.06 -7.95
C GLY A 269 23.92 10.31 -8.79
N SER A 270 23.26 10.32 -9.93
CA SER A 270 23.26 11.43 -10.86
C SER A 270 21.88 11.65 -11.46
N CYS A 271 21.54 12.91 -11.71
CA CYS A 271 20.36 13.24 -12.49
C CYS A 271 20.59 14.37 -13.51
N VAL A 272 19.73 14.48 -14.53
CA VAL A 272 19.78 15.65 -15.42
C VAL A 272 19.04 16.80 -14.77
N ASP A 273 17.73 16.63 -14.54
CA ASP A 273 16.88 17.68 -14.02
C ASP A 273 16.23 17.28 -12.68
N GLN A 274 16.30 18.20 -11.72
CA GLN A 274 15.66 18.04 -10.42
C GLN A 274 14.64 19.15 -10.19
N THR A 275 13.43 18.79 -9.81
CA THR A 275 12.37 19.73 -9.44
C THR A 275 11.84 19.41 -8.05
N ILE A 276 11.83 20.40 -7.16
CA ILE A 276 11.36 20.26 -5.78
C ILE A 276 10.33 21.36 -5.52
N HIS A 277 9.11 20.98 -5.15
CA HIS A 277 8.03 21.86 -4.72
C HIS A 277 7.70 21.55 -3.26
N LEU A 278 7.86 22.55 -2.38
CA LEU A 278 7.55 22.42 -0.95
C LEU A 278 6.47 23.42 -0.56
N SER A 279 5.42 22.94 0.08
CA SER A 279 4.39 23.75 0.74
C SER A 279 4.32 23.34 2.21
N GLY A 280 4.53 24.27 3.15
CA GLY A 280 4.66 23.97 4.59
C GLY A 280 6.12 23.76 5.03
N ASP A 281 6.33 22.90 6.03
CA ASP A 281 7.65 22.66 6.66
C ASP A 281 8.33 21.36 6.17
N ALA A 282 7.84 20.84 5.06
CA ALA A 282 8.37 19.68 4.35
C ALA A 282 9.90 19.73 4.12
N SER A 283 10.53 18.56 4.06
CA SER A 283 11.98 18.45 3.87
C SER A 283 12.38 17.44 2.80
N VAL A 284 13.23 17.86 1.86
CA VAL A 284 13.82 16.99 0.83
C VAL A 284 15.34 16.91 1.01
N TYR A 285 15.85 15.70 1.14
CA TYR A 285 17.27 15.40 1.26
C TYR A 285 17.74 14.69 -0.02
N ALA A 286 18.28 15.46 -0.97
CA ALA A 286 18.78 14.97 -2.24
C ALA A 286 20.25 15.38 -2.49
N GLY A 287 20.97 15.73 -1.42
CA GLY A 287 22.37 16.14 -1.51
C GLY A 287 23.32 15.03 -1.96
N SER A 288 22.88 13.78 -1.94
CA SER A 288 23.69 12.65 -2.44
C SER A 288 23.57 12.44 -3.96
N ILE A 289 22.61 13.11 -4.63
CA ILE A 289 22.37 12.97 -6.07
C ILE A 289 22.92 14.19 -6.80
N VAL A 290 23.87 13.96 -7.70
CA VAL A 290 24.50 15.02 -8.50
C VAL A 290 23.62 15.35 -9.70
N CYS A 291 22.87 16.45 -9.63
CA CYS A 291 22.01 16.88 -10.71
C CYS A 291 22.65 18.00 -11.54
N LYS A 292 22.38 18.03 -12.85
CA LYS A 292 22.83 19.14 -13.71
C LYS A 292 22.08 20.42 -13.37
N ASN A 293 20.75 20.35 -13.40
CA ASN A 293 19.87 21.47 -13.09
C ASN A 293 18.97 21.13 -11.90
N SER A 294 18.77 22.10 -11.02
CA SER A 294 17.83 21.96 -9.89
C SER A 294 16.94 23.19 -9.78
N MET A 295 15.62 22.98 -9.70
CA MET A 295 14.63 24.00 -9.40
C MET A 295 13.97 23.67 -8.06
N VAL A 296 14.00 24.62 -7.12
CA VAL A 296 13.38 24.48 -5.80
C VAL A 296 12.41 25.63 -5.56
N ALA A 297 11.13 25.33 -5.60
CA ALA A 297 10.06 26.25 -5.25
C ALA A 297 9.54 25.96 -3.84
N THR A 298 9.42 26.99 -3.02
CA THR A 298 9.03 26.87 -1.61
C THR A 298 7.93 27.86 -1.26
N SER A 299 6.88 27.38 -0.59
CA SER A 299 5.83 28.17 0.02
C SER A 299 5.75 27.79 1.50
N GLY A 300 6.34 28.58 2.39
CA GLY A 300 6.55 28.25 3.81
C GLY A 300 8.02 28.11 4.19
N ASP A 301 8.32 27.36 5.26
CA ASP A 301 9.67 27.19 5.82
C ASP A 301 10.35 25.87 5.43
N GLY A 302 9.83 25.22 4.38
CA GLY A 302 10.37 23.99 3.80
C GLY A 302 11.87 24.03 3.52
N LYS A 303 12.50 22.86 3.58
CA LYS A 303 13.96 22.69 3.51
C LYS A 303 14.35 21.75 2.38
N ALA A 304 15.26 22.19 1.52
CA ALA A 304 15.84 21.34 0.48
C ALA A 304 17.37 21.31 0.62
N ILE A 305 17.95 20.10 0.54
CA ILE A 305 19.39 19.90 0.37
C ILE A 305 19.60 19.23 -0.98
N VAL A 306 20.39 19.84 -1.86
CA VAL A 306 20.62 19.39 -3.24
C VAL A 306 22.12 19.39 -3.56
N GLN A 307 22.51 18.68 -4.62
CA GLN A 307 23.81 18.84 -5.25
C GLN A 307 23.61 19.17 -6.73
N THR A 308 24.02 20.36 -7.15
CA THR A 308 23.77 20.87 -8.50
C THR A 308 25.08 21.34 -9.14
N THR A 309 25.33 20.99 -10.40
CA THR A 309 26.58 21.38 -11.09
C THR A 309 26.41 22.63 -11.95
N ASP A 310 25.32 22.75 -12.71
CA ASP A 310 25.12 23.85 -13.66
C ASP A 310 24.26 24.96 -13.05
N THR A 311 22.93 24.80 -13.05
CA THR A 311 22.00 25.85 -12.61
C THR A 311 21.14 25.42 -11.43
N LEU A 312 21.24 26.15 -10.32
CA LEU A 312 20.33 26.06 -9.17
C LEU A 312 19.38 27.26 -9.16
N THR A 313 18.10 27.02 -9.42
CA THR A 313 17.03 28.01 -9.30
C THR A 313 16.27 27.79 -7.99
N SER A 314 16.08 28.85 -7.20
CA SER A 314 15.25 28.83 -6.01
C SER A 314 14.26 29.99 -5.98
N VAL A 315 13.01 29.66 -5.68
CA VAL A 315 11.91 30.62 -5.55
C VAL A 315 11.23 30.42 -4.20
N GLY A 316 11.04 31.50 -3.44
CA GLY A 316 10.23 31.50 -2.22
C GLY A 316 10.98 31.80 -0.92
N GLY A 317 10.40 31.37 0.20
CA GLY A 317 10.85 31.70 1.56
C GLY A 317 11.68 30.63 2.28
N GLY A 318 11.61 29.38 1.80
CA GLY A 318 12.21 28.22 2.43
C GLY A 318 13.74 28.18 2.35
N SER A 319 14.36 27.28 3.10
CA SER A 319 15.83 27.15 3.15
C SER A 319 16.32 26.15 2.12
N VAL A 320 17.07 26.62 1.13
CA VAL A 320 17.73 25.75 0.14
C VAL A 320 19.22 25.70 0.42
N LYS A 321 19.80 24.51 0.40
CA LYS A 321 21.24 24.32 0.58
C LYS A 321 21.83 23.44 -0.49
N TYR A 322 22.97 23.85 -1.02
CA TYR A 322 23.79 22.99 -1.88
C TYR A 322 24.92 22.36 -1.07
N VAL A 323 25.29 21.13 -1.42
CA VAL A 323 26.48 20.45 -0.87
C VAL A 323 27.62 20.48 -1.88
N ASN A 324 28.86 20.24 -1.43
CA ASN A 324 30.06 20.22 -2.25
C ASN A 324 30.34 21.57 -2.93
N ALA A 325 30.85 21.55 -4.18
CA ALA A 325 31.15 22.76 -4.94
C ALA A 325 29.87 23.56 -5.23
N ALA A 326 30.00 24.89 -5.32
CA ALA A 326 28.89 25.74 -5.71
C ALA A 326 28.49 25.47 -7.18
N PRO A 327 27.19 25.50 -7.52
CA PRO A 327 26.73 25.44 -8.90
C PRO A 327 27.32 26.60 -9.72
N HIS A 328 27.50 26.41 -11.03
CA HIS A 328 27.98 27.48 -11.93
C HIS A 328 27.10 28.72 -11.87
N ARG A 329 25.77 28.53 -11.74
CA ARG A 329 24.80 29.61 -11.68
C ARG A 329 23.78 29.36 -10.57
N ILE A 330 23.58 30.37 -9.72
CA ILE A 330 22.52 30.39 -8.72
C ILE A 330 21.54 31.51 -9.07
N VAL A 331 20.27 31.16 -9.29
CA VAL A 331 19.17 32.10 -9.49
C VAL A 331 18.27 32.00 -8.27
N SER A 332 18.22 33.04 -7.43
CA SER A 332 17.38 33.06 -6.23
C SER A 332 16.45 34.25 -6.26
N SER A 333 15.17 34.02 -6.01
CA SER A 333 14.17 35.06 -5.80
C SER A 333 13.41 34.77 -4.52
N SER A 334 13.40 35.73 -3.59
CA SER A 334 12.66 35.62 -2.34
C SER A 334 11.81 36.86 -2.15
N ILE A 335 10.50 36.67 -2.01
CA ILE A 335 9.54 37.76 -1.83
C ILE A 335 9.67 38.36 -0.41
N PHE A 336 10.16 37.57 0.56
CA PHE A 336 10.19 37.94 1.97
C PHE A 336 11.58 38.23 2.54
N ARG A 337 12.66 38.01 1.76
CA ARG A 337 14.04 38.17 2.25
C ARG A 337 14.87 39.03 1.30
N LYS A 338 15.63 39.98 1.87
CA LYS A 338 16.61 40.81 1.14
C LYS A 338 17.84 40.03 0.67
N HIS A 339 18.04 38.81 1.17
CA HIS A 339 19.20 37.95 0.87
C HIS A 339 18.76 36.64 0.26
N SER A 340 19.63 36.05 -0.55
CA SER A 340 19.42 34.72 -1.15
C SER A 340 19.04 33.68 -0.08
N ASN A 341 18.00 32.90 -0.39
CA ASN A 341 17.57 31.77 0.43
C ASN A 341 18.43 30.51 0.21
N VAL A 342 19.42 30.59 -0.67
CA VAL A 342 20.38 29.54 -1.01
C VAL A 342 21.68 29.74 -0.23
N LYS A 343 22.15 28.69 0.45
CA LYS A 343 23.42 28.71 1.22
C LYS A 343 24.20 27.40 1.08
N PRO A 344 25.54 27.40 1.21
CA PRO A 344 26.29 26.14 1.32
C PRO A 344 25.87 25.36 2.57
N ALA A 345 25.75 24.05 2.44
CA ALA A 345 25.57 23.13 3.56
C ALA A 345 26.92 22.86 4.24
N LYS A 346 26.91 22.74 5.58
CA LYS A 346 28.11 22.31 6.34
C LYS A 346 28.45 20.83 6.11
N TYR A 347 27.43 20.01 5.90
CA TYR A 347 27.51 18.58 5.66
C TYR A 347 26.27 18.12 4.91
N ASN A 348 26.39 17.06 4.12
CA ASN A 348 25.26 16.41 3.47
C ASN A 348 24.42 15.69 4.54
N LYS A 349 23.15 16.09 4.70
CA LYS A 349 22.21 15.41 5.58
C LYS A 349 21.31 14.54 4.71
N PHE A 350 21.22 13.27 5.08
CA PHE A 350 20.24 12.35 4.56
C PHE A 350 19.78 11.44 5.70
N LYS A 351 18.63 10.81 5.51
CA LYS A 351 18.11 9.78 6.41
C LYS A 351 18.09 8.46 5.67
N THR A 352 18.57 7.42 6.33
CA THR A 352 18.35 6.04 5.90
C THR A 352 17.35 5.38 6.83
N ARG A 353 16.76 4.30 6.35
CA ARG A 353 15.84 3.44 7.05
C ARG A 353 16.18 2.01 6.69
N ARG A 354 16.53 1.23 7.71
CA ARG A 354 16.68 -0.22 7.53
C ARG A 354 15.32 -0.80 7.13
N PRO A 355 15.28 -1.67 6.10
CA PRO A 355 14.08 -2.42 5.77
C PRO A 355 13.52 -3.13 7.01
N SER A 356 12.21 -3.05 7.17
CA SER A 356 11.48 -3.79 8.19
C SER A 356 11.39 -5.26 7.79
N THR A 357 11.52 -6.15 8.77
CA THR A 357 11.28 -7.58 8.57
C THR A 357 9.77 -7.81 8.42
N PRO A 358 9.32 -8.57 7.39
CA PRO A 358 7.92 -8.97 7.27
C PRO A 358 7.44 -9.74 8.51
N PRO A 359 6.14 -9.73 8.81
CA PRO A 359 5.58 -10.50 9.92
C PRO A 359 5.72 -12.01 9.69
N THR A 360 5.59 -12.79 10.77
CA THR A 360 5.57 -14.25 10.70
C THR A 360 4.19 -14.74 10.25
N ARG A 361 4.14 -15.96 9.69
CA ARG A 361 2.89 -16.64 9.27
C ARG A 361 2.01 -17.13 10.43
N ALA A 362 2.20 -16.58 11.62
CA ALA A 362 1.42 -16.96 12.80
C ALA A 362 0.02 -16.32 12.73
N PRO A 363 -1.04 -17.06 13.10
CA PRO A 363 -2.37 -16.48 13.28
C PRO A 363 -2.34 -15.34 14.30
N THR A 364 -3.12 -14.28 14.03
CA THR A 364 -3.22 -13.11 14.90
C THR A 364 -4.63 -13.01 15.46
N GLU A 365 -4.78 -12.83 16.78
CA GLU A 365 -6.08 -12.64 17.42
C GLU A 365 -6.64 -11.23 17.15
N LEU A 366 -7.77 -11.17 16.46
CA LEU A 366 -8.43 -9.94 16.07
C LEU A 366 -9.88 -9.89 16.55
N THR A 367 -10.32 -8.70 16.90
CA THR A 367 -11.74 -8.34 16.94
C THR A 367 -12.07 -7.53 15.70
N VAL A 368 -13.00 -8.02 14.88
CA VAL A 368 -13.48 -7.32 13.69
C VAL A 368 -14.92 -6.91 13.92
N VAL A 369 -15.20 -5.63 13.75
CA VAL A 369 -16.55 -5.05 13.77
C VAL A 369 -16.87 -4.58 12.37
N VAL A 370 -17.94 -5.13 11.81
CA VAL A 370 -18.44 -4.79 10.48
C VAL A 370 -19.82 -4.18 10.65
N LYS A 371 -20.04 -3.02 10.03
CA LYS A 371 -21.35 -2.37 9.97
C LYS A 371 -21.77 -2.28 8.51
N ALA A 372 -22.99 -2.74 8.23
CA ALA A 372 -23.49 -2.75 6.86
C ALA A 372 -23.60 -1.32 6.30
N ALA A 373 -23.06 -1.12 5.10
CA ALA A 373 -23.23 0.12 4.35
C ALA A 373 -24.60 0.10 3.64
N TRP A 374 -25.26 1.26 3.59
CA TRP A 374 -26.54 1.42 2.90
C TRP A 374 -26.42 1.46 1.38
N PHE A 375 -25.25 1.85 0.86
CA PHE A 375 -24.95 1.92 -0.56
C PHE A 375 -23.65 1.16 -0.83
N GLY A 376 -23.66 0.32 -1.87
CA GLY A 376 -22.54 -0.55 -2.21
C GLY A 376 -22.51 -1.85 -1.41
N ASP A 377 -21.46 -2.63 -1.65
CA ASP A 377 -21.22 -3.96 -1.09
C ASP A 377 -20.03 -3.98 -0.11
N ALA A 378 -19.37 -2.84 0.09
CA ALA A 378 -18.28 -2.66 1.05
C ALA A 378 -18.82 -2.13 2.38
N PRO A 379 -18.75 -2.90 3.48
CA PRO A 379 -19.19 -2.43 4.79
C PRO A 379 -18.19 -1.46 5.42
N HIS A 380 -18.60 -0.77 6.48
CA HIS A 380 -17.68 -0.08 7.37
C HIS A 380 -16.99 -1.07 8.30
N VAL A 381 -15.66 -1.09 8.30
CA VAL A 381 -14.86 -2.06 9.04
C VAL A 381 -14.06 -1.37 10.13
N SER A 382 -14.03 -1.96 11.32
CA SER A 382 -13.13 -1.58 12.41
C SER A 382 -12.43 -2.81 12.95
N VAL A 383 -11.10 -2.74 13.07
CA VAL A 383 -10.24 -3.85 13.47
C VAL A 383 -9.55 -3.49 14.78
N TYR A 384 -9.47 -4.45 15.70
CA TYR A 384 -8.77 -4.29 16.98
C TYR A 384 -7.90 -5.53 17.24
N SER A 385 -6.63 -5.32 17.59
CA SER A 385 -5.70 -6.39 17.96
C SER A 385 -5.74 -6.64 19.48
N GLY A 386 -5.95 -7.90 19.89
CA GLY A 386 -5.92 -8.34 21.29
C GLY A 386 -7.06 -7.86 22.20
N ILE A 387 -6.98 -8.17 23.50
CA ILE A 387 -7.95 -7.78 24.53
C ILE A 387 -7.64 -6.35 25.02
N GLY A 388 -8.20 -5.32 24.35
CA GLY A 388 -8.39 -4.01 24.99
C GLY A 388 -8.26 -2.76 24.12
N ASN A 389 -9.38 -2.04 24.06
CA ASN A 389 -9.59 -0.61 23.80
C ASN A 389 -9.42 -0.05 22.37
N SER A 390 -10.35 0.89 22.10
CA SER A 390 -10.71 1.47 20.81
C SER A 390 -9.61 2.25 20.13
N ILE A 391 -9.35 1.94 18.87
CA ILE A 391 -8.78 2.88 17.89
C ILE A 391 -9.96 3.36 17.04
N PHE A 392 -10.21 4.67 17.07
CA PHE A 392 -11.33 5.30 16.38
C PHE A 392 -10.83 5.79 15.02
N ILE A 393 -11.27 5.16 13.93
CA ILE A 393 -11.06 5.66 12.56
C ILE A 393 -12.44 5.82 11.93
N ASP A 394 -12.91 7.07 11.88
CA ASP A 394 -14.09 7.44 11.12
C ASP A 394 -13.64 7.76 9.69
N GLY A 395 -14.07 6.94 8.72
CA GLY A 395 -13.75 7.08 7.30
C GLY A 395 -14.42 8.29 6.62
N THR A 396 -14.77 9.35 7.34
CA THR A 396 -15.43 10.53 6.77
C THR A 396 -14.83 11.89 7.16
N GLY A 397 -13.67 11.95 7.83
CA GLY A 397 -12.90 13.19 7.91
C GLY A 397 -13.54 14.34 8.71
N PHE A 398 -14.39 14.05 9.71
CA PHE A 398 -14.82 15.05 10.69
C PHE A 398 -14.70 14.50 12.11
N ALA A 399 -13.83 15.10 12.92
CA ALA A 399 -13.70 14.78 14.34
C ALA A 399 -14.90 15.34 15.12
N VAL A 400 -15.64 14.46 15.82
CA VAL A 400 -16.58 14.87 16.86
C VAL A 400 -16.09 14.31 18.20
N ALA A 401 -15.70 15.21 19.10
CA ALA A 401 -15.21 14.87 20.42
C ALA A 401 -16.35 14.69 21.43
N ASN A 402 -16.26 13.58 22.20
CA ASN A 402 -16.73 13.33 23.57
C ASN A 402 -18.22 13.43 23.95
N ILE A 403 -18.74 12.34 24.54
CA ILE A 403 -19.50 12.36 25.81
C ILE A 403 -19.04 11.16 26.70
N PRO A 404 -18.83 11.34 28.03
CA PRO A 404 -18.23 10.33 28.90
C PRO A 404 -19.22 9.30 29.45
N ALA A 405 -18.72 8.09 29.72
CA ALA A 405 -19.46 7.04 30.41
C ALA A 405 -19.62 7.32 31.91
N TYR A 406 -20.88 7.29 32.34
CA TYR A 406 -21.34 7.40 33.72
C TYR A 406 -20.95 6.14 34.53
N GLN A 407 -20.05 6.26 35.51
CA GLN A 407 -19.82 5.22 36.52
C GLN A 407 -20.67 5.51 37.76
N ARG A 408 -21.60 4.60 38.09
CA ARG A 408 -22.17 4.49 39.44
C ARG A 408 -21.19 3.72 40.33
N GLY A 409 -20.66 4.39 41.35
CA GLY A 409 -19.98 3.77 42.49
C GLY A 409 -20.42 4.47 43.76
N VAL A 410 -21.10 3.73 44.63
CA VAL A 410 -21.68 4.17 45.89
C VAL A 410 -20.60 4.49 46.92
N GLY A 411 -20.71 5.63 47.60
CA GLY A 411 -19.83 5.99 48.71
C GLY A 411 -20.41 7.14 49.53
N PHE A 412 -20.92 6.79 50.71
CA PHE A 412 -21.53 7.65 51.73
C PHE A 412 -20.73 8.91 52.08
N PHE A 413 -21.38 10.08 52.15
CA PHE A 413 -20.99 11.17 53.05
C PHE A 413 -22.21 11.83 53.68
N GLY A 414 -22.18 11.96 55.00
CA GLY A 414 -23.21 12.54 55.84
C GLY A 414 -23.25 14.07 55.78
N TYR A 415 -24.45 14.58 56.10
CA TYR A 415 -24.82 15.97 56.40
C TYR A 415 -23.88 16.59 57.46
N ALA A 416 -23.22 17.74 57.22
CA ALA A 416 -23.66 19.14 57.36
C ALA A 416 -23.51 19.70 58.81
N PRO A 417 -23.63 21.02 59.07
CA PRO A 417 -22.74 22.12 58.65
C PRO A 417 -22.46 23.16 59.80
N LEU A 418 -21.81 24.28 59.44
CA LEU A 418 -21.81 25.63 60.09
C LEU A 418 -21.11 25.85 61.44
N ALA A 419 -20.01 26.61 61.40
CA ALA A 419 -19.80 27.86 62.16
C ALA A 419 -18.67 28.68 61.49
#